data_AF-A0AAU1GHF5-F1
#
_entry.id   AF-A0AAU1GHF5-F1
#
_cell.length_a   1.000
_cell.length_b   1.000
_cell.length_c   1.000
_cell.angle_alpha   90.00
_cell.angle_beta   90.00
_cell.angle_gamma   90.00
#
_symmetry.space_group_name_H-M   'P 1'
#
loop_
_entity.id
_entity.type
_entity.pdbx_description
1 polymer ?
#
loop_
_entity_poly.entity_id
_entity_poly.type
_entity_poly.pdbx_seq_one_letter_code
_entity_poly.pdbx_strand_id
1 'polypeptide(L)'
;MARHHVPAAVVLVTGVAGSGKSTVVRLMADRLGWAQEDADDFHSPANRAKMAAGEPLTDEDRRPWLADVEAWIDRRIAAREPAVVAVSALKRSYRDQLAQGRPEVRLVYLHGSRQLIRSRLMSRHGHFFPARLLDSQFADLQEPEPDEHACMVDIDQPPEAVVDAAIALLDAGARTAPSPTAPTEEPHMPPTASGEQWRLRHAAHEAVVVELGGALRHYEVGGRALLDGFAADERITGGRGQLLVPWPNRVAGGQYHFGGEDLQLPLTEPENDNAIHGLLRWVPWRLLGRSDDAVTVGTTLFPQPGYPYQLEVHAEYRLGPEGLETTVTATNAGDAAAPYGVGQHPYLTVGTGLVDTALLTVPARSRLVTDEHGLPTGEEPVEGTAYDFRTARPIGEERLDTAYTGLDHDPAGHCAVRLAHPSGRYGIDVRLIEGVRYVQVYTGDTLPEPGRRRRGVAIEPMSCPADALRSGTGLTVLEPGGSHVFRWGLVPWGAW
;
A
#
# COMPACT_ATOMS: atom_id res chain seq x y z
N MET A 1 -36.25 -0.18 6.92
CA MET A 1 -35.73 0.76 5.92
C MET A 1 -35.23 2.00 6.65
N ALA A 2 -33.93 2.08 6.89
CA ALA A 2 -33.34 3.24 7.54
C ALA A 2 -33.38 4.41 6.56
N ARG A 3 -33.98 5.54 6.97
CA ARG A 3 -33.97 6.77 6.19
C ARG A 3 -32.59 7.41 6.37
N HIS A 4 -31.78 7.42 5.31
CA HIS A 4 -30.52 8.16 5.27
C HIS A 4 -30.80 9.64 5.51
N HIS A 5 -30.30 10.20 6.61
CA HIS A 5 -30.52 11.59 6.97
C HIS A 5 -29.28 12.40 6.54
N VAL A 6 -29.19 12.69 5.24
CA VAL A 6 -28.24 13.69 4.76
C VAL A 6 -28.80 15.05 5.18
N PRO A 7 -28.09 15.87 5.99
CA PRO A 7 -28.55 17.22 6.34
C PRO A 7 -28.76 18.03 5.05
N ALA A 8 -29.71 18.97 5.06
CA ALA A 8 -30.16 19.69 3.86
C ALA A 8 -28.99 20.19 3.00
N ALA A 9 -28.75 19.50 1.89
CA ALA A 9 -27.56 19.68 1.06
C ALA A 9 -27.92 19.67 -0.43
N VAL A 10 -27.11 20.39 -1.21
CA VAL A 10 -27.11 20.29 -2.67
C VAL A 10 -25.91 19.45 -3.08
N VAL A 11 -26.13 18.35 -3.78
CA VAL A 11 -25.07 17.46 -4.25
C VAL A 11 -24.78 17.74 -5.73
N LEU A 12 -23.57 18.21 -6.02
CA LEU A 12 -23.05 18.40 -7.36
C LEU A 12 -22.41 17.10 -7.85
N VAL A 13 -22.99 16.45 -8.85
CA VAL A 13 -22.39 15.27 -9.50
C VAL A 13 -21.67 15.71 -10.77
N THR A 14 -20.34 15.70 -10.73
CA THR A 14 -19.47 16.15 -11.83
C THR A 14 -18.68 15.01 -12.48
N GLY A 15 -18.20 15.26 -13.69
CA GLY A 15 -17.46 14.32 -14.53
C GLY A 15 -17.67 14.62 -16.01
N VAL A 16 -16.85 14.05 -16.88
CA VAL A 16 -16.99 14.27 -18.34
C VAL A 16 -18.26 13.60 -18.91
N ALA A 17 -18.64 13.95 -20.13
CA ALA A 17 -19.75 13.31 -20.84
C ALA A 17 -19.47 11.81 -20.98
N GLY A 18 -20.50 10.98 -20.74
CA GLY A 18 -20.36 9.53 -20.73
C GLY A 18 -19.90 8.92 -19.39
N SER A 19 -19.59 9.73 -18.38
CA SER A 19 -19.28 9.22 -17.03
C SER A 19 -20.48 8.63 -16.29
N GLY A 20 -21.71 8.97 -16.71
CA GLY A 20 -22.95 8.48 -16.12
C GLY A 20 -23.68 9.46 -15.19
N LYS A 21 -23.29 10.75 -15.18
CA LYS A 21 -23.90 11.80 -14.33
C LYS A 21 -25.43 11.73 -14.24
N SER A 22 -26.16 11.84 -15.35
CA SER A 22 -27.63 11.84 -15.34
C SER A 22 -28.22 10.55 -14.78
N THR A 23 -27.55 9.40 -14.99
CA THR A 23 -27.97 8.12 -14.38
C THR A 23 -27.75 8.12 -12.87
N VAL A 24 -26.58 8.56 -12.41
CA VAL A 24 -26.23 8.64 -10.98
C VAL A 24 -27.15 9.61 -10.25
N VAL A 25 -27.38 10.81 -10.82
CA VAL A 25 -28.26 11.83 -10.25
C VAL A 25 -29.69 11.31 -10.08
N ARG A 26 -30.25 10.67 -11.12
CA ARG A 26 -31.59 10.07 -11.04
C ARG A 26 -31.67 9.01 -9.95
N LEU A 27 -30.78 8.02 -9.97
CA LEU A 27 -30.78 6.92 -9.01
C LEU A 27 -30.54 7.41 -7.57
N MET A 28 -29.67 8.41 -7.38
CA MET A 28 -29.40 9.02 -6.09
C MET A 28 -30.62 9.82 -5.59
N ALA A 29 -31.24 10.63 -6.43
CA ALA A 29 -32.43 11.40 -6.09
C ALA A 29 -33.61 10.47 -5.72
N ASP A 30 -33.83 9.40 -6.49
CA ASP A 30 -34.86 8.39 -6.20
C ASP A 30 -34.63 7.74 -4.83
N ARG A 31 -33.37 7.43 -4.48
CA ARG A 31 -33.02 6.77 -3.22
C ARG A 31 -33.09 7.69 -2.01
N LEU A 32 -32.75 8.97 -2.18
CA LEU A 32 -32.79 9.99 -1.12
C LEU A 32 -34.17 10.64 -0.98
N GLY A 33 -35.03 10.50 -2.00
CA GLY A 33 -36.31 11.22 -2.08
C GLY A 33 -36.11 12.73 -2.31
N TRP A 34 -35.07 13.10 -3.06
CA TRP A 34 -34.65 14.49 -3.29
C TRP A 34 -35.04 14.97 -4.68
N ALA A 35 -35.04 16.28 -4.90
CA ALA A 35 -35.18 16.81 -6.26
C ALA A 35 -33.93 16.48 -7.08
N GLN A 36 -34.10 16.21 -8.37
CA GLN A 36 -33.00 16.12 -9.33
C GLN A 36 -33.05 17.28 -10.32
N GLU A 37 -31.88 17.68 -10.82
CA GLU A 37 -31.74 18.69 -11.87
C GLU A 37 -30.59 18.30 -12.81
N ASP A 38 -30.67 18.70 -14.07
CA ASP A 38 -29.54 18.62 -15.01
C ASP A 38 -29.07 20.04 -15.34
N ALA A 39 -27.82 20.36 -14.99
CA ALA A 39 -27.30 21.70 -15.19
C ALA A 39 -27.25 22.08 -16.68
N ASP A 40 -27.23 21.11 -17.58
CA ASP A 40 -27.23 21.38 -19.03
C ASP A 40 -28.52 22.12 -19.47
N ASP A 41 -29.60 22.06 -18.69
CA ASP A 41 -30.87 22.77 -18.99
C ASP A 41 -30.78 24.28 -18.78
N PHE A 42 -29.85 24.77 -17.94
CA PHE A 42 -29.59 26.20 -17.75
C PHE A 42 -28.80 26.83 -18.90
N HIS A 43 -28.29 26.04 -19.86
CA HIS A 43 -27.59 26.62 -21.00
C HIS A 43 -28.51 27.48 -21.87
N SER A 44 -27.97 28.55 -22.45
CA SER A 44 -28.69 29.33 -23.44
C SER A 44 -28.99 28.49 -24.70
N PRO A 45 -30.02 28.84 -25.51
CA PRO A 45 -30.24 28.20 -26.80
C PRO A 45 -29.01 28.24 -27.71
N ALA A 46 -28.20 29.30 -27.64
CA ALA A 46 -26.96 29.42 -28.39
C ALA A 46 -25.89 28.41 -27.93
N ASN A 47 -25.71 28.20 -26.63
CA ASN A 47 -24.77 27.22 -26.09
C ASN A 47 -25.21 25.79 -26.43
N ARG A 48 -26.51 25.49 -26.33
CA ARG A 48 -27.06 24.21 -26.76
C ARG A 48 -26.84 23.97 -28.27
N ALA A 49 -27.00 24.99 -29.10
CA ALA A 49 -26.74 24.90 -30.54
C ALA A 49 -25.25 24.62 -30.84
N LYS A 50 -24.31 25.32 -30.17
CA LYS A 50 -22.86 25.06 -30.28
C LYS A 50 -22.51 23.62 -29.91
N MET A 51 -22.98 23.15 -28.76
CA MET A 51 -22.72 21.77 -28.32
C MET A 51 -23.36 20.74 -29.26
N ALA A 52 -24.58 20.99 -29.76
CA ALA A 52 -25.23 20.12 -30.75
C ALA A 52 -24.45 20.06 -32.08
N ALA A 53 -23.79 21.16 -32.47
CA ALA A 53 -22.89 21.21 -33.62
C ALA A 53 -21.50 20.56 -33.36
N GLY A 54 -21.22 20.11 -32.13
CA GLY A 54 -19.93 19.54 -31.76
C GLY A 54 -18.84 20.58 -31.48
N GLU A 55 -19.22 21.85 -31.30
CA GLU A 55 -18.32 22.94 -30.98
C GLU A 55 -18.19 23.09 -29.45
N PRO A 56 -16.96 23.07 -28.89
CA PRO A 56 -16.77 23.22 -27.45
C PRO A 56 -17.12 24.63 -26.98
N LEU A 57 -17.72 24.73 -25.80
CA LEU A 57 -18.00 26.01 -25.14
C LEU A 57 -16.72 26.56 -24.50
N THR A 58 -16.47 27.85 -24.72
CA THR A 58 -15.38 28.58 -24.04
C THR A 58 -15.77 28.97 -22.61
N ASP A 59 -14.80 29.42 -21.82
CA ASP A 59 -15.05 29.93 -20.45
C ASP A 59 -15.98 31.16 -20.47
N GLU A 60 -15.91 31.98 -21.52
CA GLU A 60 -16.84 33.10 -21.78
C GLU A 60 -18.28 32.59 -22.00
N ASP A 61 -18.44 31.56 -22.83
CA ASP A 61 -19.75 30.93 -23.09
C ASP A 61 -20.34 30.31 -21.82
N ARG A 62 -19.49 29.79 -20.92
CA ARG A 62 -19.89 29.10 -19.69
C ARG A 62 -20.22 30.04 -18.53
N ARG A 63 -19.74 31.29 -18.54
CA ARG A 63 -19.93 32.21 -17.41
C ARG A 63 -21.40 32.48 -17.07
N PRO A 64 -22.30 32.80 -18.02
CA PRO A 64 -23.72 33.02 -17.70
C PRO A 64 -24.39 31.74 -17.15
N TRP A 65 -24.02 30.58 -17.72
CA TRP A 65 -24.51 29.28 -17.29
C TRP A 65 -24.10 28.95 -15.84
N LEU A 66 -22.83 29.16 -15.48
CA LEU A 66 -22.37 28.97 -14.10
C LEU A 66 -23.10 29.89 -13.12
N ALA A 67 -23.36 31.14 -13.51
CA ALA A 67 -24.11 32.08 -12.68
C ALA A 67 -25.58 31.64 -12.48
N ASP A 68 -26.22 31.07 -13.50
CA ASP A 68 -27.59 30.54 -13.39
C ASP A 68 -27.66 29.30 -12.50
N VAL A 69 -26.68 28.40 -12.60
CA VAL A 69 -26.55 27.22 -11.72
C VAL A 69 -26.27 27.65 -10.28
N GLU A 70 -25.35 28.58 -10.07
CA GLU A 70 -25.04 29.18 -8.77
C GLU A 70 -26.30 29.78 -8.12
N ALA A 71 -27.05 30.60 -8.86
CA ALA A 71 -28.30 31.19 -8.38
C ALA A 71 -29.37 30.12 -8.07
N TRP A 72 -29.40 29.01 -8.79
CA TRP A 72 -30.27 27.88 -8.49
C TRP A 72 -29.85 27.17 -7.19
N ILE A 73 -28.56 26.90 -7.00
CA ILE A 73 -28.00 26.32 -5.76
C ILE A 73 -28.38 27.19 -4.56
N ASP A 74 -28.15 28.51 -4.65
CA ASP A 74 -28.44 29.46 -3.58
C ASP A 74 -29.93 29.49 -3.21
N ARG A 75 -30.83 29.39 -4.20
CA ARG A 75 -32.28 29.27 -3.93
C ARG A 75 -32.64 27.99 -3.18
N ARG A 76 -32.04 26.84 -3.56
CA ARG A 76 -32.28 25.55 -2.89
C ARG A 76 -31.79 25.56 -1.44
N ILE A 77 -30.59 26.11 -1.21
CA ILE A 77 -30.01 26.26 0.13
C ILE A 77 -30.90 27.17 0.99
N ALA A 78 -31.28 28.35 0.47
CA ALA A 78 -32.13 29.29 1.19
C ALA A 78 -33.52 28.71 1.55
N ALA A 79 -34.09 27.91 0.66
CA ALA A 79 -35.36 27.22 0.87
C ALA A 79 -35.25 25.94 1.74
N ARG A 80 -34.02 25.49 2.05
CA ARG A 80 -33.73 24.19 2.70
C ARG A 80 -34.32 23.00 1.96
N GLU A 81 -34.35 23.10 0.63
CA GLU A 81 -34.88 22.05 -0.23
C GLU A 81 -33.72 21.25 -0.85
N PRO A 82 -33.44 20.03 -0.36
CA PRO A 82 -32.28 19.28 -0.81
C PRO A 82 -32.43 18.85 -2.28
N ALA A 83 -31.32 18.76 -2.99
CA ALA A 83 -31.31 18.42 -4.41
C ALA A 83 -30.00 17.76 -4.83
N VAL A 84 -30.06 17.00 -5.92
CA VAL A 84 -28.90 16.43 -6.61
C VAL A 84 -28.88 16.99 -8.03
N VAL A 85 -27.76 17.54 -8.48
CA VAL A 85 -27.65 18.17 -9.80
C VAL A 85 -26.48 17.58 -10.59
N ALA A 86 -26.73 17.20 -11.84
CA ALA A 86 -25.67 16.82 -12.78
C ALA A 86 -25.01 18.09 -13.29
N VAL A 87 -23.69 18.23 -13.18
CA VAL A 87 -22.99 19.44 -13.65
C VAL A 87 -21.67 19.09 -14.30
N SER A 88 -21.37 19.71 -15.45
CA SER A 88 -20.06 19.54 -16.11
C SER A 88 -19.03 20.56 -15.60
N ALA A 89 -18.84 20.62 -14.27
CA ALA A 89 -17.87 21.50 -13.61
C ALA A 89 -16.46 20.88 -13.66
N LEU A 90 -15.86 20.91 -14.85
CA LEU A 90 -14.61 20.20 -15.15
C LEU A 90 -13.34 20.91 -14.67
N LYS A 91 -13.39 22.25 -14.48
CA LYS A 91 -12.27 23.06 -13.97
C LYS A 91 -12.45 23.36 -12.48
N ARG A 92 -11.35 23.49 -11.75
CA ARG A 92 -11.34 23.90 -10.34
C ARG A 92 -12.07 25.23 -10.13
N SER A 93 -11.81 26.22 -10.98
CA SER A 93 -12.49 27.52 -10.93
C SER A 93 -14.02 27.44 -11.01
N TYR A 94 -14.56 26.44 -11.71
CA TYR A 94 -16.01 26.23 -11.79
C TYR A 94 -16.57 25.62 -10.51
N ARG A 95 -15.82 24.69 -9.91
CA ARG A 95 -16.19 24.05 -8.65
C ARG A 95 -16.08 25.02 -7.49
N ASP A 96 -15.03 25.85 -7.48
CA ASP A 96 -14.89 26.95 -6.53
C ASP A 96 -16.09 27.91 -6.61
N GLN A 97 -16.50 28.34 -7.81
CA GLN A 97 -17.68 29.21 -7.96
C GLN A 97 -18.97 28.57 -7.40
N LEU A 98 -19.17 27.26 -7.60
CA LEU A 98 -20.40 26.57 -7.21
C LEU A 98 -20.42 26.08 -5.75
N ALA A 99 -19.25 25.84 -5.14
CA ALA A 99 -19.14 25.19 -3.83
C ALA A 99 -18.38 26.00 -2.77
N GLN A 100 -17.42 26.84 -3.16
CA GLN A 100 -16.63 27.61 -2.18
C GLN A 100 -17.54 28.59 -1.43
N GLY A 101 -17.43 28.59 -0.10
CA GLY A 101 -18.28 29.41 0.77
C GLY A 101 -19.69 28.86 1.01
N ARG A 102 -20.02 27.67 0.48
CA ARG A 102 -21.33 27.01 0.64
C ARG A 102 -21.18 25.65 1.32
N PRO A 103 -21.16 25.58 2.66
CA PRO A 103 -20.96 24.31 3.38
C PRO A 103 -22.05 23.26 3.12
N GLU A 104 -23.23 23.68 2.64
CA GLU A 104 -24.34 22.82 2.24
C GLU A 104 -24.12 22.15 0.87
N VAL A 105 -23.12 22.60 0.11
CA VAL A 105 -22.79 22.03 -1.20
C VAL A 105 -21.78 20.92 -1.05
N ARG A 106 -22.10 19.75 -1.59
CA ARG A 106 -21.23 18.57 -1.60
C ARG A 106 -20.91 18.16 -3.01
N LEU A 107 -19.65 17.82 -3.27
CA LEU A 107 -19.16 17.47 -4.60
C LEU A 107 -18.94 15.97 -4.71
N VAL A 108 -19.52 15.35 -5.74
CA VAL A 108 -19.26 13.96 -6.17
C VAL A 108 -18.60 13.99 -7.53
N TYR A 109 -17.38 13.47 -7.64
CA TYR A 109 -16.67 13.36 -8.90
C TYR A 109 -16.68 11.92 -9.41
N LEU A 110 -17.26 11.72 -10.58
CA LEU A 110 -17.31 10.44 -11.28
C LEU A 110 -16.02 10.23 -12.07
N HIS A 111 -15.07 9.51 -11.47
CA HIS A 111 -13.76 9.23 -12.05
C HIS A 111 -13.82 8.00 -12.97
N GLY A 112 -13.22 8.12 -14.16
CA GLY A 112 -13.16 7.03 -15.11
C GLY A 112 -12.13 7.25 -16.19
N SER A 113 -11.52 6.16 -16.66
CA SER A 113 -10.50 6.24 -17.72
C SER A 113 -11.11 6.71 -19.05
N ARG A 114 -10.30 7.43 -19.85
CA ARG A 114 -10.68 7.86 -21.21
C ARG A 114 -11.15 6.69 -22.09
N GLN A 115 -10.54 5.51 -21.92
CA GLN A 115 -10.92 4.31 -22.65
C GLN A 115 -12.32 3.82 -22.28
N LEU A 116 -12.64 3.77 -20.98
CA LEU A 116 -13.96 3.36 -20.47
C LEU A 116 -15.06 4.34 -20.90
N ILE A 117 -14.81 5.63 -20.80
CA ILE A 117 -15.79 6.65 -21.19
C ILE A 117 -16.04 6.62 -22.70
N ARG A 118 -14.97 6.44 -23.50
CA ARG A 118 -15.10 6.27 -24.95
C ARG A 118 -15.92 5.03 -25.29
N SER A 119 -15.67 3.88 -24.65
CA SER A 119 -16.44 2.66 -24.93
C SER A 119 -17.92 2.83 -24.60
N ARG A 120 -18.25 3.46 -23.47
CA ARG A 120 -19.64 3.77 -23.07
C ARG A 120 -20.36 4.68 -24.07
N LEU A 121 -19.69 5.71 -24.57
CA LEU A 121 -20.28 6.62 -25.56
C LEU A 121 -20.52 5.92 -26.91
N MET A 122 -19.62 5.02 -27.33
CA MET A 122 -19.80 4.26 -28.58
C MET A 122 -20.94 3.23 -28.49
N SER A 123 -21.20 2.68 -27.31
CA SER A 123 -22.28 1.71 -27.08
C SER A 123 -23.68 2.35 -26.91
N ARG A 124 -23.78 3.68 -26.84
CA ARG A 124 -25.08 4.36 -26.64
C ARG A 124 -25.86 4.44 -27.94
N HIS A 125 -26.94 3.67 -28.05
CA HIS A 125 -27.88 3.79 -29.17
C HIS A 125 -28.71 5.08 -29.05
N GLY A 126 -28.66 5.96 -30.06
CA GLY A 126 -29.63 7.06 -30.24
C GLY A 126 -29.16 8.50 -29.96
N HIS A 127 -27.98 8.72 -29.37
CA HIS A 127 -27.40 10.07 -29.24
C HIS A 127 -25.91 10.03 -29.58
N PHE A 128 -25.55 10.41 -30.80
CA PHE A 128 -24.15 10.53 -31.21
C PHE A 128 -23.53 11.73 -30.50
N PHE A 129 -22.71 11.48 -29.48
CA PHE A 129 -21.88 12.52 -28.86
C PHE A 129 -20.60 12.68 -29.70
N PRO A 130 -20.34 13.85 -30.30
CA PRO A 130 -19.18 14.05 -31.16
C PRO A 130 -17.87 13.77 -30.41
N ALA A 131 -17.01 12.91 -30.97
CA ALA A 131 -15.72 12.53 -30.36
C ALA A 131 -14.84 13.75 -30.00
N ARG A 132 -14.91 14.82 -30.80
CA ARG A 132 -14.19 16.08 -30.56
C ARG A 132 -14.60 16.79 -29.27
N LEU A 133 -15.87 16.68 -28.86
CA LEU A 133 -16.33 17.25 -27.59
C LEU A 133 -15.79 16.47 -26.39
N LEU A 134 -15.67 15.15 -26.50
CA LEU A 134 -15.07 14.34 -25.45
C LEU A 134 -13.60 14.71 -25.23
N ASP A 135 -12.86 14.87 -26.33
CA ASP A 135 -11.45 15.27 -26.28
C ASP A 135 -11.28 16.65 -25.64
N SER A 136 -12.16 17.61 -25.97
CA SER A 136 -12.15 18.93 -25.33
C SER A 136 -12.45 18.88 -23.84
N GLN A 137 -13.36 17.99 -23.40
CA GLN A 137 -13.71 17.85 -21.99
C GLN A 137 -12.58 17.22 -21.18
N PHE A 138 -11.85 16.25 -21.73
CA PHE A 138 -10.64 15.74 -21.07
C PHE A 138 -9.50 16.77 -21.06
N ALA A 139 -9.43 17.65 -22.05
CA ALA A 139 -8.45 18.74 -22.04
C ALA A 139 -8.78 19.81 -20.97
N ASP A 140 -10.07 20.07 -20.73
CA ASP A 140 -10.54 21.00 -19.69
C ASP A 140 -10.62 20.36 -18.29
N LEU A 141 -10.56 19.02 -18.18
CA LEU A 141 -10.68 18.31 -16.92
C LEU A 141 -9.47 18.56 -16.03
N GLN A 142 -9.73 19.25 -14.91
CA GLN A 142 -8.85 19.36 -13.77
C GLN A 142 -9.46 18.51 -12.66
N GLU A 143 -8.85 17.37 -12.34
CA GLU A 143 -9.39 16.48 -11.30
C GLU A 143 -9.44 17.20 -9.94
N PRO A 144 -10.44 16.91 -9.09
CA PRO A 144 -10.52 17.55 -7.79
C PRO A 144 -9.29 17.26 -6.92
N GLU A 145 -8.75 18.31 -6.32
CA GLU A 145 -7.65 18.20 -5.35
C GLU A 145 -8.17 17.93 -3.93
N PRO A 146 -7.34 17.42 -2.99
CA PRO A 146 -7.80 17.02 -1.66
C PRO A 146 -8.49 18.12 -0.84
N ASP A 147 -8.17 19.40 -1.08
CA ASP A 147 -8.76 20.56 -0.42
C ASP A 147 -10.17 20.91 -0.93
N GLU A 148 -10.59 20.37 -2.07
CA GLU A 148 -11.95 20.51 -2.59
C GLU A 148 -12.94 19.52 -1.92
N HIS A 149 -12.44 18.60 -1.09
CA HIS A 149 -13.23 17.61 -0.34
C HIS A 149 -14.25 16.84 -1.21
N ALA A 150 -13.90 16.60 -2.48
CA ALA A 150 -14.75 15.88 -3.42
C ALA A 150 -14.85 14.40 -3.05
N CYS A 151 -16.06 13.86 -3.07
CA CYS A 151 -16.29 12.42 -3.02
C CYS A 151 -15.96 11.83 -4.40
N MET A 152 -14.74 11.33 -4.57
CA MET A 152 -14.31 10.66 -5.80
C MET A 152 -14.87 9.23 -5.85
N VAL A 153 -15.51 8.87 -6.97
CA VAL A 153 -16.13 7.56 -7.17
C VAL A 153 -15.75 6.99 -8.52
N ASP A 154 -15.10 5.83 -8.52
CA ASP A 154 -14.79 5.09 -9.74
C ASP A 154 -16.06 4.57 -10.42
N ILE A 155 -16.11 4.72 -11.74
CA ILE A 155 -17.29 4.37 -12.53
C ILE A 155 -17.18 3.03 -13.25
N ASP A 156 -16.15 2.21 -13.03
CA ASP A 156 -15.96 0.90 -13.69
C ASP A 156 -16.90 -0.21 -13.19
N GLN A 157 -17.71 0.13 -12.18
CA GLN A 157 -18.79 -0.68 -11.61
C GLN A 157 -20.21 -0.33 -12.14
N PRO A 158 -21.24 -1.16 -11.86
CA PRO A 158 -22.63 -0.86 -12.19
C PRO A 158 -23.14 0.46 -11.56
N PRO A 159 -24.07 1.19 -12.19
CA PRO A 159 -24.55 2.49 -11.71
C PRO A 159 -25.09 2.49 -10.27
N GLU A 160 -25.73 1.40 -9.85
CA GLU A 160 -26.25 1.23 -8.49
C GLU A 160 -25.12 1.21 -7.45
N ALA A 161 -24.01 0.54 -7.76
CA ALA A 161 -22.82 0.49 -6.89
C ALA A 161 -22.08 1.85 -6.85
N VAL A 162 -22.07 2.59 -7.96
CA VAL A 162 -21.57 3.98 -7.99
C VAL A 162 -22.40 4.87 -7.05
N VAL A 163 -23.72 4.74 -7.07
CA VAL A 163 -24.63 5.52 -6.21
C VAL A 163 -24.45 5.14 -4.74
N ASP A 164 -24.35 3.85 -4.42
CA ASP A 164 -24.12 3.38 -3.05
C ASP A 164 -22.79 3.93 -2.49
N ALA A 165 -21.71 3.88 -3.29
CA ALA A 165 -20.42 4.45 -2.90
C ALA A 165 -20.49 5.98 -2.71
N ALA A 166 -21.17 6.69 -3.62
CA ALA A 166 -21.33 8.14 -3.52
C ALA A 166 -22.11 8.56 -2.26
N ILE A 167 -23.24 7.89 -1.96
CA ILE A 167 -24.03 8.16 -0.75
C ILE A 167 -23.22 7.85 0.51
N ALA A 168 -22.47 6.74 0.54
CA ALA A 168 -21.62 6.39 1.68
C ALA A 168 -20.55 7.46 1.96
N LEU A 169 -19.90 7.99 0.92
CA LEU A 169 -18.91 9.08 1.05
C LEU A 169 -19.56 10.41 1.48
N LEU A 170 -20.77 10.71 0.98
CA LEU A 170 -21.53 11.89 1.40
C LEU A 170 -21.90 11.82 2.88
N ASP A 171 -22.39 10.66 3.33
CA ASP A 171 -22.75 10.39 4.73
C ASP A 171 -21.51 10.41 5.65
N ALA A 172 -20.35 9.94 5.19
CA ALA A 172 -19.09 10.03 5.93
C ALA A 172 -18.67 11.49 6.18
N GLY A 173 -18.82 12.36 5.18
CA GLY A 173 -18.47 13.79 5.31
C GLY A 173 -19.50 14.66 6.06
N ALA A 174 -20.73 14.19 6.29
CA ALA A 174 -21.76 14.94 7.04
C ALA A 174 -21.61 14.84 8.58
N ARG A 175 -20.75 13.93 9.07
CA ARG A 175 -20.59 13.61 10.49
C ARG A 175 -19.49 14.44 11.20
N THR A 176 -18.99 15.51 10.58
CA THR A 176 -17.78 16.26 11.01
C THR A 176 -18.01 17.71 11.48
N ALA A 177 -19.24 18.18 11.72
CA ALA A 177 -19.48 19.51 12.32
C ALA A 177 -19.52 19.45 13.87
N PRO A 178 -18.74 20.27 14.61
CA PRO A 178 -18.57 20.11 16.05
C PRO A 178 -19.64 20.84 16.89
N SER A 179 -20.03 20.23 18.01
CA SER A 179 -20.61 20.94 19.18
C SER A 179 -19.90 20.47 20.45
N PRO A 180 -19.55 21.36 21.40
CA PRO A 180 -18.70 20.99 22.53
C PRO A 180 -19.54 20.52 23.71
N THR A 181 -19.33 19.27 24.16
CA THR A 181 -19.18 18.84 25.57
C THR A 181 -19.51 17.35 25.74
N ALA A 182 -18.65 16.64 26.51
CA ALA A 182 -18.73 15.24 26.97
C ALA A 182 -18.35 14.14 25.94
N PRO A 183 -17.81 12.98 26.41
CA PRO A 183 -16.64 12.31 25.82
C PRO A 183 -16.93 11.66 24.48
N THR A 184 -16.05 11.92 23.53
CA THR A 184 -16.04 11.44 22.14
C THR A 184 -15.72 9.94 22.06
N GLU A 185 -16.66 9.15 21.54
CA GLU A 185 -16.33 7.92 20.81
C GLU A 185 -15.84 8.31 19.40
N GLU A 186 -14.64 7.86 19.06
CA GLU A 186 -13.94 8.19 17.80
C GLU A 186 -14.65 7.59 16.57
N PRO A 187 -14.67 8.28 15.41
CA PRO A 187 -15.28 7.76 14.19
C PRO A 187 -14.51 6.55 13.68
N HIS A 188 -15.21 5.42 13.51
CA HIS A 188 -14.65 4.15 13.03
C HIS A 188 -14.12 4.30 11.60
N MET A 189 -12.79 4.43 11.46
CA MET A 189 -12.09 4.16 10.20
C MET A 189 -12.52 2.80 9.66
N PRO A 190 -12.65 2.60 8.33
CA PRO A 190 -12.79 1.24 7.80
C PRO A 190 -11.65 0.41 8.37
N PRO A 191 -11.93 -0.78 8.94
CA PRO A 191 -10.92 -1.56 9.64
C PRO A 191 -9.78 -1.86 8.67
N THR A 192 -8.60 -1.40 9.02
CA THR A 192 -7.38 -1.81 8.31
C THR A 192 -7.17 -3.29 8.56
N ALA A 193 -6.76 -4.03 7.53
CA ALA A 193 -6.48 -5.47 7.68
C ALA A 193 -5.18 -5.73 8.46
N SER A 194 -4.40 -4.68 8.75
CA SER A 194 -3.12 -4.72 9.44
C SER A 194 -3.03 -3.82 10.67
N GLY A 195 -4.18 -3.35 11.19
CA GLY A 195 -4.24 -2.48 12.37
C GLY A 195 -3.72 -1.07 12.12
N GLU A 196 -3.26 -0.39 13.18
CA GLU A 196 -2.76 0.99 13.10
C GLU A 196 -1.70 1.19 12.00
N GLN A 197 -1.66 2.40 11.44
CA GLN A 197 -0.79 2.76 10.31
C GLN A 197 0.11 3.94 10.69
N TRP A 198 1.38 3.68 10.94
CA TRP A 198 2.34 4.70 11.36
C TRP A 198 3.19 5.16 10.18
N ARG A 199 2.94 6.39 9.74
CA ARG A 199 3.64 7.02 8.62
C ARG A 199 4.87 7.80 9.09
N LEU A 200 5.97 7.61 8.36
CA LEU A 200 7.25 8.32 8.49
C LEU A 200 7.50 9.15 7.24
N ARG A 201 8.12 10.32 7.40
CA ARG A 201 8.52 11.24 6.33
C ARG A 201 9.88 11.87 6.63
N HIS A 202 10.72 11.94 5.61
CA HIS A 202 11.97 12.71 5.65
C HIS A 202 12.28 13.21 4.24
N ALA A 203 12.19 14.53 4.03
CA ALA A 203 12.26 15.13 2.69
C ALA A 203 11.29 14.42 1.70
N ALA A 204 11.81 13.84 0.61
CA ALA A 204 11.01 13.12 -0.38
C ALA A 204 10.70 11.66 0.00
N HIS A 205 11.25 11.16 1.10
CA HIS A 205 11.04 9.79 1.55
C HIS A 205 9.75 9.67 2.34
N GLU A 206 8.97 8.63 2.07
CA GLU A 206 7.79 8.28 2.85
C GLU A 206 7.73 6.78 3.07
N ALA A 207 7.55 6.35 4.32
CA ALA A 207 7.39 4.95 4.69
C ALA A 207 6.18 4.75 5.60
N VAL A 208 5.61 3.55 5.63
CA VAL A 208 4.51 3.18 6.53
C VAL A 208 4.82 1.85 7.21
N VAL A 209 4.78 1.87 8.54
CA VAL A 209 4.88 0.70 9.43
C VAL A 209 3.49 0.43 10.00
N VAL A 210 3.11 -0.84 10.14
CA VAL A 210 1.77 -1.23 10.60
C VAL A 210 1.81 -2.00 11.93
N GLU A 211 0.70 -1.97 12.65
CA GLU A 211 0.55 -2.65 13.94
C GLU A 211 0.79 -4.16 13.85
N LEU A 212 0.20 -4.82 12.86
CA LEU A 212 0.31 -6.26 12.69
C LEU A 212 1.74 -6.65 12.30
N GLY A 213 2.42 -7.37 13.18
CA GLY A 213 3.78 -7.86 12.96
C GLY A 213 4.86 -6.75 12.91
N GLY A 214 4.51 -5.50 13.24
CA GLY A 214 5.41 -4.35 13.07
C GLY A 214 5.83 -4.15 11.61
N ALA A 215 5.03 -4.60 10.64
CA ALA A 215 5.49 -4.80 9.27
C ALA A 215 5.74 -3.47 8.53
N LEU A 216 6.80 -3.44 7.72
CA LEU A 216 7.06 -2.34 6.79
C LEU A 216 6.19 -2.50 5.53
N ARG A 217 5.05 -1.81 5.49
CA ARG A 217 4.06 -1.96 4.41
C ARG A 217 4.41 -1.19 3.16
N HIS A 218 4.95 0.02 3.32
CA HIS A 218 5.17 0.97 2.22
C HIS A 218 6.50 1.67 2.39
N TYR A 219 7.18 1.91 1.27
CA TYR A 219 8.29 2.84 1.19
C TYR A 219 8.41 3.39 -0.24
N GLU A 220 8.46 4.71 -0.34
CA GLU A 220 8.63 5.44 -1.60
C GLU A 220 9.56 6.64 -1.44
N VAL A 221 10.07 7.12 -2.58
CA VAL A 221 10.81 8.38 -2.66
C VAL A 221 10.26 9.20 -3.82
N GLY A 222 9.75 10.40 -3.54
CA GLY A 222 9.21 11.30 -4.56
C GLY A 222 8.05 10.69 -5.35
N GLY A 223 7.17 9.92 -4.68
CA GLY A 223 6.03 9.23 -5.30
C GLY A 223 6.39 7.93 -6.05
N ARG A 224 7.66 7.51 -6.01
CA ARG A 224 8.11 6.25 -6.61
C ARG A 224 8.19 5.14 -5.56
N ALA A 225 7.34 4.13 -5.70
CA ALA A 225 7.39 2.94 -4.85
C ALA A 225 8.72 2.19 -4.98
N LEU A 226 9.30 1.85 -3.83
CA LEU A 226 10.49 1.03 -3.69
C LEU A 226 10.16 -0.38 -3.17
N LEU A 227 8.96 -0.55 -2.63
CA LEU A 227 8.42 -1.84 -2.20
C LEU A 227 7.21 -2.24 -3.05
N ASP A 228 7.12 -3.52 -3.41
CA ASP A 228 5.84 -4.14 -3.77
C ASP A 228 5.09 -4.46 -2.47
N GLY A 229 4.53 -3.41 -1.87
CA GLY A 229 3.79 -3.47 -0.61
C GLY A 229 2.37 -4.00 -0.74
N PHE A 230 1.51 -3.60 0.19
CA PHE A 230 0.09 -3.96 0.23
C PHE A 230 -0.78 -2.76 0.65
N ALA A 231 -2.06 -2.79 0.27
CA ALA A 231 -3.01 -1.74 0.65
C ALA A 231 -3.36 -1.81 2.14
N ALA A 232 -3.89 -0.74 2.73
CA ALA A 232 -4.13 -0.69 4.18
C ALA A 232 -5.25 -1.65 4.63
N ASP A 233 -6.19 -1.92 3.73
CA ASP A 233 -7.32 -2.83 3.83
C ASP A 233 -7.02 -4.24 3.29
N GLU A 234 -5.83 -4.47 2.75
CA GLU A 234 -5.39 -5.77 2.23
C GLU A 234 -4.72 -6.60 3.34
N ARG A 235 -5.06 -7.90 3.39
CA ARG A 235 -4.34 -8.83 4.26
C ARG A 235 -2.89 -8.97 3.78
N ILE A 236 -1.96 -9.06 4.73
CA ILE A 236 -0.56 -9.33 4.40
C ILE A 236 -0.46 -10.72 3.74
N THR A 237 0.21 -10.82 2.59
CA THR A 237 0.50 -12.11 1.94
C THR A 237 2.00 -12.26 1.72
N GLY A 238 2.47 -13.51 1.64
CA GLY A 238 3.88 -13.82 1.35
C GLY A 238 4.89 -13.24 2.35
N GLY A 239 4.51 -12.91 3.58
CA GLY A 239 5.45 -12.33 4.55
C GLY A 239 5.77 -10.85 4.34
N ARG A 240 5.16 -10.16 3.36
CA ARG A 240 5.53 -8.79 2.92
C ARG A 240 5.77 -7.83 4.09
N GLY A 241 7.03 -7.41 4.22
CA GLY A 241 7.48 -6.42 5.20
C GLY A 241 7.54 -6.91 6.65
N GLN A 242 7.07 -8.13 6.94
CA GLN A 242 6.97 -8.67 8.30
C GLN A 242 8.34 -9.02 8.89
N LEU A 243 8.45 -8.84 10.20
CA LEU A 243 9.56 -9.30 11.01
C LEU A 243 9.41 -10.80 11.31
N LEU A 244 10.52 -11.54 11.17
CA LEU A 244 10.56 -12.99 11.29
C LEU A 244 11.28 -13.35 12.59
N VAL A 245 10.53 -13.44 13.69
CA VAL A 245 11.05 -13.57 15.06
C VAL A 245 10.22 -14.59 15.83
N PRO A 246 10.80 -15.56 16.56
CA PRO A 246 12.23 -15.69 16.91
C PRO A 246 13.04 -16.61 16.00
N TRP A 247 12.61 -16.83 14.75
CA TRP A 247 13.46 -17.39 13.71
C TRP A 247 12.98 -16.91 12.33
N PRO A 248 13.90 -16.66 11.39
CA PRO A 248 13.57 -16.53 9.98
C PRO A 248 13.42 -17.90 9.33
N ASN A 249 12.68 -17.94 8.22
CA ASN A 249 12.50 -19.12 7.39
C ASN A 249 12.00 -20.35 8.19
N ARG A 250 12.34 -21.57 7.76
CA ARG A 250 11.71 -22.83 8.19
C ARG A 250 12.36 -23.46 9.43
N VAL A 251 11.60 -24.32 10.09
CA VAL A 251 12.05 -25.32 11.08
C VAL A 251 11.36 -26.62 10.73
N ALA A 252 12.16 -27.62 10.38
CA ALA A 252 11.67 -28.89 9.88
C ALA A 252 10.79 -29.62 10.90
N GLY A 253 9.58 -30.03 10.49
CA GLY A 253 8.60 -30.66 11.36
C GLY A 253 8.19 -29.80 12.55
N GLY A 254 8.61 -28.54 12.63
CA GLY A 254 8.51 -27.70 13.83
C GLY A 254 9.26 -28.26 15.04
N GLN A 255 10.17 -29.23 14.87
CA GLN A 255 10.83 -29.94 15.96
C GLN A 255 12.27 -29.45 16.17
N TYR A 256 12.64 -29.25 17.42
CA TYR A 256 14.02 -28.92 17.80
C TYR A 256 14.32 -29.34 19.23
N HIS A 257 15.61 -29.49 19.55
CA HIS A 257 16.07 -29.83 20.88
C HIS A 257 16.85 -28.64 21.45
N PHE A 258 16.48 -28.15 22.63
CA PHE A 258 17.18 -27.06 23.28
C PHE A 258 17.06 -27.16 24.80
N GLY A 259 18.13 -26.82 25.53
CA GLY A 259 18.11 -26.81 26.99
C GLY A 259 17.86 -28.19 27.63
N GLY A 260 18.08 -29.29 26.90
CA GLY A 260 17.78 -30.64 27.36
C GLY A 260 16.34 -31.10 27.12
N GLU A 261 15.52 -30.31 26.43
CA GLU A 261 14.13 -30.61 26.13
C GLU A 261 13.88 -30.73 24.62
N ASP A 262 13.00 -31.66 24.24
CA ASP A 262 12.46 -31.77 22.89
C ASP A 262 11.20 -30.89 22.78
N LEU A 263 11.21 -29.95 21.83
CA LEU A 263 10.17 -28.93 21.68
C LEU A 263 9.50 -29.03 20.30
N GLN A 264 8.19 -28.75 20.27
CA GLN A 264 7.34 -28.81 19.08
C GLN A 264 6.62 -27.48 18.84
N LEU A 265 7.03 -26.78 17.80
CA LEU A 265 6.38 -25.57 17.29
C LEU A 265 5.09 -25.92 16.53
N PRO A 266 4.08 -25.02 16.50
CA PRO A 266 2.97 -25.13 15.57
C PRO A 266 3.46 -25.11 14.11
N LEU A 267 2.93 -26.03 13.30
CA LEU A 267 3.19 -26.01 11.86
C LEU A 267 2.39 -24.88 11.21
N THR A 268 3.10 -23.92 10.63
CA THR A 268 2.51 -22.75 9.95
C THR A 268 2.71 -22.78 8.44
N GLU A 269 3.43 -23.78 7.93
CA GLU A 269 3.53 -24.17 6.52
C GLU A 269 3.23 -25.69 6.43
N PRO A 270 1.98 -26.11 6.72
CA PRO A 270 1.62 -27.52 6.83
C PRO A 270 1.82 -28.31 5.53
N GLU A 271 1.71 -27.67 4.38
CA GLU A 271 1.97 -28.28 3.07
C GLU A 271 3.40 -28.80 2.88
N ASN A 272 4.38 -28.21 3.59
CA ASN A 272 5.78 -28.60 3.54
C ASN A 272 6.28 -29.22 4.86
N ASP A 273 5.37 -29.47 5.81
CA ASP A 273 5.67 -29.98 7.16
C ASP A 273 6.66 -29.11 7.96
N ASN A 274 6.49 -27.78 7.90
CA ASN A 274 7.38 -26.84 8.60
C ASN A 274 6.64 -25.86 9.53
N ALA A 275 7.35 -25.41 10.56
CA ALA A 275 7.09 -24.12 11.20
C ALA A 275 7.89 -23.05 10.46
N ILE A 276 7.32 -21.88 10.16
CA ILE A 276 7.97 -20.88 9.30
C ILE A 276 7.79 -19.45 9.83
N HIS A 277 8.88 -18.68 9.80
CA HIS A 277 8.91 -17.23 10.03
C HIS A 277 8.51 -16.76 11.43
N GLY A 278 8.80 -17.57 12.45
CA GLY A 278 8.62 -17.16 13.83
C GLY A 278 7.17 -17.04 14.28
N LEU A 279 6.99 -16.36 15.40
CA LEU A 279 5.74 -16.28 16.16
C LEU A 279 5.16 -14.87 16.20
N LEU A 280 5.93 -13.84 15.80
CA LEU A 280 5.52 -12.43 15.97
C LEU A 280 4.90 -11.78 14.74
N ARG A 281 4.95 -12.40 13.56
CA ARG A 281 4.47 -11.78 12.31
C ARG A 281 2.94 -11.54 12.27
N TRP A 282 2.17 -12.28 13.06
CA TRP A 282 0.71 -12.18 13.15
C TRP A 282 0.22 -11.63 14.49
N VAL A 283 1.12 -11.07 15.29
CA VAL A 283 0.82 -10.50 16.61
C VAL A 283 0.80 -8.97 16.48
N PRO A 284 -0.09 -8.25 17.19
CA PRO A 284 -0.05 -6.79 17.22
C PRO A 284 1.20 -6.28 17.97
N TRP A 285 1.81 -5.26 17.40
CA TRP A 285 2.91 -4.51 18.01
C TRP A 285 2.39 -3.17 18.51
N ARG A 286 2.96 -2.65 19.58
CA ARG A 286 2.55 -1.38 20.19
C ARG A 286 3.49 -0.28 19.73
N LEU A 287 2.95 0.92 19.51
CA LEU A 287 3.76 2.10 19.29
C LEU A 287 4.49 2.48 20.59
N LEU A 288 5.81 2.55 20.55
CA LEU A 288 6.67 2.94 21.69
C LEU A 288 7.21 4.37 21.57
N GLY A 289 7.43 4.83 20.34
CA GLY A 289 7.94 6.17 20.06
C GLY A 289 7.71 6.57 18.61
N ARG A 290 7.53 7.87 18.36
CA ARG A 290 7.32 8.41 17.02
C ARG A 290 7.84 9.84 16.92
N SER A 291 8.52 10.12 15.81
CA SER A 291 8.78 11.45 15.25
C SER A 291 8.24 11.51 13.83
N ASP A 292 8.50 12.61 13.11
CA ASP A 292 8.17 12.70 11.69
C ASP A 292 8.95 11.66 10.88
N ASP A 293 10.22 11.44 11.19
CA ASP A 293 11.16 10.61 10.44
C ASP A 293 11.45 9.23 11.07
N ALA A 294 10.92 8.93 12.25
CA ALA A 294 11.16 7.66 12.93
C ALA A 294 9.91 7.10 13.63
N VAL A 295 9.81 5.78 13.67
CA VAL A 295 8.79 5.03 14.42
C VAL A 295 9.48 3.88 15.14
N THR A 296 9.23 3.74 16.43
CA THR A 296 9.65 2.60 17.24
C THR A 296 8.41 1.84 17.68
N VAL A 297 8.35 0.55 17.37
CA VAL A 297 7.27 -0.37 17.75
C VAL A 297 7.84 -1.52 18.57
N GLY A 298 7.03 -2.12 19.43
CA GLY A 298 7.48 -3.24 20.25
C GLY A 298 6.39 -4.21 20.66
N THR A 299 6.80 -5.43 20.98
CA THR A 299 5.91 -6.47 21.48
C THR A 299 6.67 -7.42 22.40
N THR A 300 5.92 -8.13 23.23
CA THR A 300 6.44 -9.16 24.12
C THR A 300 6.04 -10.53 23.56
N LEU A 301 7.03 -11.36 23.25
CA LEU A 301 6.82 -12.78 23.01
C LEU A 301 6.73 -13.48 24.37
N PHE A 302 5.53 -13.86 24.80
CA PHE A 302 5.36 -14.68 26.00
C PHE A 302 5.68 -16.15 25.72
N PRO A 303 6.11 -16.92 26.74
CA PRO A 303 6.24 -18.36 26.64
C PRO A 303 4.95 -18.99 26.11
N GLN A 304 5.07 -19.85 25.12
CA GLN A 304 3.93 -20.52 24.47
C GLN A 304 4.32 -21.91 23.97
N PRO A 305 3.35 -22.76 23.56
CA PRO A 305 3.64 -24.12 23.10
C PRO A 305 4.74 -24.15 22.04
N GLY A 306 5.76 -24.98 22.27
CA GLY A 306 6.91 -25.11 21.38
C GLY A 306 8.00 -24.06 21.54
N TYR A 307 7.76 -22.96 22.26
CA TYR A 307 8.77 -21.94 22.53
C TYR A 307 8.55 -21.34 23.94
N PRO A 308 9.12 -21.96 24.99
CA PRO A 308 8.86 -21.60 26.38
C PRO A 308 9.69 -20.40 26.89
N TYR A 309 10.19 -19.55 26.00
CA TYR A 309 11.07 -18.42 26.35
C TYR A 309 10.37 -17.08 26.16
N GLN A 310 10.67 -16.12 27.03
CA GLN A 310 10.13 -14.76 26.95
C GLN A 310 11.13 -13.80 26.30
N LEU A 311 10.70 -13.08 25.26
CA LEU A 311 11.49 -12.03 24.61
C LEU A 311 10.75 -10.70 24.60
N GLU A 312 11.44 -9.62 24.93
CA GLU A 312 11.00 -8.26 24.60
C GLU A 312 11.64 -7.85 23.28
N VAL A 313 10.83 -7.49 22.29
CA VAL A 313 11.30 -7.20 20.94
C VAL A 313 10.84 -5.82 20.50
N HIS A 314 11.79 -4.97 20.13
CA HIS A 314 11.54 -3.64 19.59
C HIS A 314 12.09 -3.53 18.17
N ALA A 315 11.40 -2.80 17.30
CA ALA A 315 11.88 -2.43 15.97
C ALA A 315 11.79 -0.91 15.80
N GLU A 316 12.92 -0.26 15.49
CA GLU A 316 12.97 1.13 15.06
C GLU A 316 13.11 1.19 13.54
N TYR A 317 12.23 1.96 12.91
CA TYR A 317 12.29 2.36 11.52
C TYR A 317 12.65 3.84 11.47
N ARG A 318 13.72 4.20 10.77
CA ARG A 318 14.21 5.59 10.71
C ARG A 318 14.54 5.99 9.28
N LEU A 319 13.89 7.03 8.81
CA LEU A 319 14.24 7.69 7.57
C LEU A 319 15.35 8.71 7.82
N GLY A 320 16.30 8.76 6.90
CA GLY A 320 17.37 9.74 6.85
C GLY A 320 17.67 10.16 5.41
N PRO A 321 18.72 10.96 5.18
CA PRO A 321 19.06 11.45 3.85
C PRO A 321 19.47 10.34 2.87
N GLU A 322 19.95 9.20 3.38
CA GLU A 322 20.38 8.07 2.53
C GLU A 322 19.26 7.05 2.28
N GLY A 323 18.21 7.03 3.11
CA GLY A 323 17.13 6.05 2.98
C GLY A 323 16.49 5.65 4.30
N LEU A 324 15.99 4.42 4.34
CA LEU A 324 15.31 3.84 5.50
C LEU A 324 16.23 2.84 6.20
N GLU A 325 16.52 3.04 7.48
CA GLU A 325 17.17 2.03 8.32
C GLU A 325 16.13 1.33 9.20
N THR A 326 16.31 0.02 9.39
CA THR A 326 15.54 -0.77 10.36
C THR A 326 16.50 -1.38 11.37
N THR A 327 16.26 -1.15 12.66
CA THR A 327 16.97 -1.76 13.79
C THR A 327 16.00 -2.58 14.62
N VAL A 328 16.22 -3.89 14.71
CA VAL A 328 15.46 -4.81 15.56
C VAL A 328 16.33 -5.18 16.76
N THR A 329 15.80 -5.01 17.97
CA THR A 329 16.45 -5.43 19.20
C THR A 329 15.56 -6.45 19.91
N ALA A 330 16.09 -7.63 20.20
CA ALA A 330 15.44 -8.61 21.05
C ALA A 330 16.23 -8.78 22.34
N THR A 331 15.54 -8.76 23.48
CA THR A 331 16.11 -8.98 24.81
C THR A 331 15.41 -10.17 25.45
N ASN A 332 16.18 -11.11 25.99
CA ASN A 332 15.61 -12.18 26.80
C ASN A 332 15.17 -11.63 28.15
N ALA A 333 13.85 -11.61 28.38
CA ALA A 333 13.24 -11.14 29.62
C ALA A 333 12.83 -12.29 30.56
N GLY A 334 13.14 -13.53 30.17
CA GLY A 334 12.96 -14.71 31.01
C GLY A 334 14.15 -14.99 31.92
N ASP A 335 14.11 -16.15 32.57
CA ASP A 335 15.09 -16.64 33.55
C ASP A 335 15.97 -17.79 33.02
N ALA A 336 15.73 -18.25 31.79
CA ALA A 336 16.51 -19.28 31.11
C ALA A 336 17.06 -18.77 29.76
N ALA A 337 18.17 -19.36 29.29
CA ALA A 337 18.73 -19.06 27.98
C ALA A 337 17.71 -19.35 26.86
N ALA A 338 17.62 -18.48 25.85
CA ALA A 338 16.62 -18.55 24.79
C ALA A 338 17.28 -18.68 23.39
N PRO A 339 16.90 -19.67 22.56
CA PRO A 339 17.38 -19.77 21.19
C PRO A 339 16.67 -18.75 20.30
N TYR A 340 17.42 -18.02 19.48
CA TYR A 340 16.94 -16.84 18.76
C TYR A 340 17.57 -16.70 17.36
N GLY A 341 16.73 -16.29 16.42
CA GLY A 341 17.10 -15.75 15.12
C GLY A 341 16.13 -14.66 14.69
N VAL A 342 16.54 -13.85 13.72
CA VAL A 342 15.72 -12.78 13.18
C VAL A 342 15.97 -12.58 11.69
N GLY A 343 14.92 -12.18 10.98
CA GLY A 343 15.02 -11.62 9.64
C GLY A 343 13.85 -10.68 9.38
N GLN A 344 13.81 -10.12 8.18
CA GLN A 344 12.66 -9.34 7.72
C GLN A 344 12.44 -9.57 6.23
N HIS A 345 11.19 -9.52 5.79
CA HIS A 345 10.80 -10.02 4.47
C HIS A 345 10.28 -8.90 3.51
N PRO A 346 11.07 -7.87 3.19
CA PRO A 346 10.64 -6.80 2.28
C PRO A 346 10.65 -7.29 0.83
N TYR A 347 9.59 -6.97 0.07
CA TYR A 347 9.57 -7.17 -1.38
C TYR A 347 9.93 -5.87 -2.07
N LEU A 348 11.05 -5.86 -2.77
CA LEU A 348 11.55 -4.68 -3.47
C LEU A 348 11.01 -4.63 -4.90
N THR A 349 10.82 -3.41 -5.38
CA THR A 349 10.56 -3.15 -6.80
C THR A 349 11.41 -1.98 -7.27
N VAL A 350 11.77 -2.01 -8.55
CA VAL A 350 12.40 -0.89 -9.25
C VAL A 350 11.46 -0.32 -10.31
N GLY A 351 10.15 -0.58 -10.19
CA GLY A 351 9.12 -0.13 -11.11
C GLY A 351 9.08 -0.89 -12.43
N THR A 352 9.72 -2.06 -12.51
CA THR A 352 9.49 -3.01 -13.60
C THR A 352 8.16 -3.72 -13.35
N GLY A 353 7.38 -3.99 -14.40
CA GLY A 353 6.12 -4.73 -14.25
C GLY A 353 6.33 -6.13 -13.66
N LEU A 354 7.43 -6.78 -14.03
CA LEU A 354 7.93 -8.04 -13.49
C LEU A 354 9.43 -7.92 -13.16
N VAL A 355 9.97 -8.78 -12.29
CA VAL A 355 11.38 -8.75 -11.86
C VAL A 355 12.37 -9.22 -12.93
N ASP A 356 11.89 -9.89 -13.98
CA ASP A 356 12.71 -10.58 -15.00
C ASP A 356 13.81 -9.71 -15.61
N THR A 357 13.52 -8.42 -15.85
CA THR A 357 14.47 -7.48 -16.45
C THR A 357 15.25 -6.67 -15.42
N ALA A 358 14.86 -6.72 -14.14
CA ALA A 358 15.60 -6.05 -13.07
C ALA A 358 16.97 -6.69 -12.92
N LEU A 359 17.99 -5.85 -12.71
CA LEU A 359 19.37 -6.28 -12.56
C LEU A 359 19.63 -6.54 -11.08
N LEU A 360 19.97 -7.78 -10.73
CA LEU A 360 20.29 -8.18 -9.36
C LEU A 360 21.80 -8.28 -9.20
N THR A 361 22.32 -7.83 -8.05
CA THR A 361 23.68 -8.10 -7.59
C THR A 361 23.63 -8.58 -6.15
N VAL A 362 24.17 -9.76 -5.87
CA VAL A 362 24.29 -10.36 -4.54
C VAL A 362 25.78 -10.59 -4.27
N PRO A 363 26.42 -9.85 -3.35
CA PRO A 363 27.84 -10.00 -3.06
C PRO A 363 28.07 -11.24 -2.18
N ALA A 364 27.81 -12.43 -2.72
CA ALA A 364 27.87 -13.69 -1.98
C ALA A 364 28.69 -14.73 -2.76
N ARG A 365 29.55 -15.47 -2.05
CA ARG A 365 30.38 -16.52 -2.66
C ARG A 365 29.72 -17.89 -2.70
N SER A 366 28.72 -18.11 -1.83
CA SER A 366 28.04 -19.40 -1.70
C SER A 366 26.53 -19.21 -1.58
N ARG A 367 25.80 -20.30 -1.85
CA ARG A 367 24.38 -20.43 -1.52
C ARG A 367 24.12 -21.71 -0.74
N LEU A 368 23.04 -21.73 0.03
CA LEU A 368 22.54 -22.95 0.64
C LEU A 368 21.71 -23.71 -0.38
N VAL A 369 21.97 -25.01 -0.49
CA VAL A 369 21.17 -25.94 -1.29
C VAL A 369 20.05 -26.46 -0.39
N THR A 370 18.82 -26.46 -0.89
CA THR A 370 17.66 -26.94 -0.14
C THR A 370 17.07 -28.21 -0.76
N ASP A 371 16.44 -29.03 0.08
CA ASP A 371 15.58 -30.11 -0.37
C ASP A 371 14.21 -29.60 -0.88
N GLU A 372 13.33 -30.52 -1.25
CA GLU A 372 11.97 -30.22 -1.69
C GLU A 372 11.07 -29.57 -0.62
N HIS A 373 11.45 -29.65 0.65
CA HIS A 373 10.77 -29.01 1.77
C HIS A 373 11.33 -27.60 2.07
N GLY A 374 12.33 -27.16 1.31
CA GLY A 374 12.99 -25.86 1.50
C GLY A 374 13.96 -25.84 2.68
N LEU A 375 14.44 -27.00 3.12
CA LEU A 375 15.39 -27.13 4.24
C LEU A 375 16.83 -27.24 3.73
N PRO A 376 17.81 -26.56 4.36
CA PRO A 376 19.20 -26.65 3.93
C PRO A 376 19.78 -28.07 4.05
N THR A 377 20.36 -28.56 2.96
CA THR A 377 21.05 -29.86 2.89
C THR A 377 22.55 -29.72 2.67
N GLY A 378 23.01 -28.52 2.28
CA GLY A 378 24.42 -28.23 2.07
C GLY A 378 24.67 -26.79 1.64
N GLU A 379 25.92 -26.49 1.36
CA GLU A 379 26.38 -25.20 0.83
C GLU A 379 27.22 -25.45 -0.42
N GLU A 380 27.02 -24.64 -1.46
CA GLU A 380 27.81 -24.71 -2.70
C GLU A 380 28.26 -23.32 -3.17
N PRO A 381 29.41 -23.22 -3.85
CA PRO A 381 29.87 -21.96 -4.43
C PRO A 381 28.93 -21.51 -5.55
N VAL A 382 28.71 -20.20 -5.67
CA VAL A 382 27.88 -19.67 -6.77
C VAL A 382 28.65 -19.51 -8.07
N GLU A 383 29.98 -19.47 -8.01
CA GLU A 383 30.84 -19.19 -9.17
C GLU A 383 30.59 -20.12 -10.34
N GLY A 384 30.29 -19.54 -11.51
CA GLY A 384 30.03 -20.29 -12.73
C GLY A 384 28.68 -21.02 -12.77
N THR A 385 27.81 -20.79 -11.78
CA THR A 385 26.44 -21.31 -11.75
C THR A 385 25.42 -20.26 -12.19
N ALA A 386 24.18 -20.69 -12.45
CA ALA A 386 23.05 -19.78 -12.68
C ALA A 386 22.76 -18.83 -11.50
N TYR A 387 23.22 -19.17 -10.30
CA TYR A 387 23.03 -18.41 -9.07
C TYR A 387 24.14 -17.38 -8.83
N ASP A 388 25.10 -17.23 -9.75
CA ASP A 388 26.16 -16.22 -9.66
C ASP A 388 25.62 -14.81 -9.98
N PHE A 389 25.19 -14.13 -8.93
CA PHE A 389 24.80 -12.72 -8.99
C PHE A 389 25.88 -11.80 -8.40
N ARG A 390 27.14 -12.25 -8.26
CA ARG A 390 28.24 -11.39 -7.75
C ARG A 390 28.49 -10.18 -8.65
N THR A 391 28.10 -10.29 -9.93
CA THR A 391 28.08 -9.18 -10.88
C THR A 391 26.65 -8.91 -11.33
N ALA A 392 26.35 -7.64 -11.60
CA ALA A 392 25.00 -7.22 -11.98
C ALA A 392 24.53 -7.94 -13.26
N ARG A 393 23.41 -8.66 -13.17
CA ARG A 393 22.77 -9.29 -14.33
C ARG A 393 21.25 -9.32 -14.19
N PRO A 394 20.48 -9.40 -15.29
CA PRO A 394 19.04 -9.61 -15.22
C PRO A 394 18.71 -10.89 -14.44
N ILE A 395 17.66 -10.83 -13.63
CA ILE A 395 17.10 -12.02 -12.97
C ILE A 395 16.67 -13.06 -14.02
N GLY A 396 16.06 -12.62 -15.12
CA GLY A 396 15.60 -13.48 -16.19
C GLY A 396 14.52 -14.45 -15.73
N GLU A 397 14.51 -15.65 -16.29
CA GLU A 397 13.57 -16.72 -15.94
C GLU A 397 13.96 -17.48 -14.66
N GLU A 398 15.06 -17.08 -14.00
CA GLU A 398 15.51 -17.74 -12.77
C GLU A 398 14.43 -17.65 -11.69
N ARG A 399 14.18 -18.80 -11.06
CA ARG A 399 13.24 -18.95 -9.95
C ARG A 399 14.08 -19.04 -8.68
N LEU A 400 14.25 -17.91 -8.02
CA LEU A 400 15.01 -17.82 -6.80
C LEU A 400 14.07 -18.03 -5.62
N ASP A 401 14.42 -18.99 -4.79
CA ASP A 401 14.05 -19.10 -3.38
C ASP A 401 15.33 -19.57 -2.67
N THR A 402 16.34 -18.69 -2.69
CA THR A 402 17.74 -19.06 -2.46
C THR A 402 18.36 -18.24 -1.33
N ALA A 403 18.87 -18.93 -0.31
CA ALA A 403 19.66 -18.33 0.75
C ALA A 403 21.13 -18.20 0.31
N TYR A 404 21.65 -16.97 0.31
CA TYR A 404 23.04 -16.65 0.04
C TYR A 404 23.84 -16.47 1.33
N THR A 405 25.11 -16.90 1.29
CA THR A 405 26.08 -16.81 2.39
C THR A 405 27.48 -16.49 1.87
N GLY A 406 28.45 -16.31 2.77
CA GLY A 406 29.81 -15.91 2.40
C GLY A 406 29.81 -14.50 1.80
N LEU A 407 29.14 -13.57 2.48
CA LEU A 407 28.89 -12.21 2.02
C LEU A 407 30.19 -11.38 1.95
N ASP A 408 30.48 -10.82 0.79
CA ASP A 408 31.63 -9.96 0.51
C ASP A 408 31.35 -8.53 0.99
N HIS A 409 32.37 -7.90 1.57
CA HIS A 409 32.33 -6.52 2.01
C HIS A 409 33.25 -5.68 1.11
N ASP A 410 32.83 -4.46 0.81
CA ASP A 410 33.67 -3.49 0.10
C ASP A 410 34.87 -3.06 0.98
N PRO A 411 35.86 -2.33 0.43
CA PRO A 411 37.01 -1.87 1.21
C PRO A 411 36.68 -0.93 2.38
N ALA A 412 35.49 -0.31 2.37
CA ALA A 412 34.98 0.50 3.47
C ALA A 412 34.21 -0.35 4.51
N GLY A 413 34.10 -1.67 4.29
CA GLY A 413 33.44 -2.61 5.17
C GLY A 413 31.93 -2.68 4.98
N HIS A 414 31.37 -2.15 3.88
CA HIS A 414 29.93 -2.25 3.61
C HIS A 414 29.60 -3.49 2.80
N CYS A 415 28.45 -4.11 3.11
CA CYS A 415 27.87 -5.16 2.31
C CYS A 415 26.46 -4.74 1.86
N ALA A 416 26.14 -4.89 0.59
CA ALA A 416 24.82 -4.55 0.06
C ALA A 416 24.38 -5.45 -1.09
N VAL A 417 23.14 -5.92 -1.02
CA VAL A 417 22.45 -6.55 -2.16
C VAL A 417 21.78 -5.45 -2.97
N ARG A 418 21.98 -5.43 -4.29
CA ARG A 418 21.49 -4.37 -5.16
C ARG A 418 20.43 -4.89 -6.11
N LEU A 419 19.31 -4.16 -6.18
CA LEU A 419 18.32 -4.29 -7.24
C LEU A 419 18.31 -3.00 -8.06
N ALA A 420 18.67 -3.10 -9.33
CA ALA A 420 18.70 -1.96 -10.25
C ALA A 420 17.67 -2.12 -11.35
N HIS A 421 17.15 -0.99 -11.82
CA HIS A 421 16.33 -0.97 -13.03
C HIS A 421 17.16 -1.34 -14.25
N PRO A 422 16.57 -1.97 -15.30
CA PRO A 422 17.28 -2.37 -16.52
C PRO A 422 18.10 -1.26 -17.20
N SER A 423 17.74 0.01 -16.99
CA SER A 423 18.48 1.16 -17.51
C SER A 423 19.83 1.39 -16.82
N GLY A 424 20.06 0.78 -15.65
CA GLY A 424 21.24 0.99 -14.80
C GLY A 424 21.32 2.36 -14.13
N ARG A 425 20.31 3.23 -14.32
CA ARG A 425 20.36 4.63 -13.84
C ARG A 425 19.96 4.82 -12.39
N TYR A 426 19.14 3.92 -11.87
CA TYR A 426 18.59 3.99 -10.53
C TYR A 426 18.30 2.59 -9.99
N GLY A 427 18.14 2.51 -8.68
CA GLY A 427 17.86 1.27 -7.98
C GLY A 427 17.83 1.44 -6.47
N ILE A 428 17.87 0.31 -5.79
CA ILE A 428 17.82 0.23 -4.34
C ILE A 428 18.84 -0.78 -3.83
N ASP A 429 19.58 -0.39 -2.81
CA ASP A 429 20.52 -1.25 -2.10
C ASP A 429 19.90 -1.68 -0.75
N VAL A 430 19.94 -2.98 -0.48
CA VAL A 430 19.71 -3.56 0.84
C VAL A 430 21.06 -3.61 1.55
N ARG A 431 21.33 -2.61 2.39
CA ARG A 431 22.56 -2.55 3.18
C ARG A 431 22.46 -3.49 4.37
N LEU A 432 23.46 -4.35 4.53
CA LEU A 432 23.58 -5.30 5.62
C LEU A 432 24.53 -4.67 6.65
N ILE A 433 24.02 -4.35 7.85
CA ILE A 433 24.74 -3.47 8.79
C ILE A 433 25.22 -4.24 10.02
N GLU A 434 24.30 -4.78 10.83
CA GLU A 434 24.64 -5.46 12.09
C GLU A 434 23.80 -6.72 12.25
N GLY A 435 24.43 -7.82 12.67
CA GLY A 435 23.72 -9.08 12.93
C GLY A 435 23.19 -9.81 11.69
N VAL A 436 23.44 -9.30 10.47
CA VAL A 436 23.05 -9.96 9.22
C VAL A 436 24.16 -10.91 8.77
N ARG A 437 23.83 -12.19 8.57
CA ARG A 437 24.79 -13.23 8.14
C ARG A 437 24.38 -13.93 6.84
N TYR A 438 23.09 -13.88 6.51
CA TYR A 438 22.51 -14.54 5.34
C TYR A 438 21.56 -13.56 4.64
N VAL A 439 21.35 -13.77 3.34
CA VAL A 439 20.29 -13.09 2.59
C VAL A 439 19.46 -14.11 1.81
N GLN A 440 18.16 -14.18 2.07
CA GLN A 440 17.23 -14.91 1.20
C GLN A 440 16.87 -14.02 0.01
N VAL A 441 16.97 -14.56 -1.21
CA VAL A 441 16.41 -13.92 -2.40
C VAL A 441 15.27 -14.78 -2.92
N TYR A 442 14.06 -14.23 -2.89
CA TYR A 442 12.84 -14.91 -3.34
C TYR A 442 12.12 -14.10 -4.42
N THR A 443 12.02 -14.66 -5.63
CA THR A 443 11.39 -13.99 -6.80
C THR A 443 9.87 -14.09 -6.80
N GLY A 444 9.24 -14.65 -5.77
CA GLY A 444 7.78 -14.64 -5.63
C GLY A 444 7.05 -15.67 -6.51
N ASP A 445 7.75 -16.66 -7.07
CA ASP A 445 7.18 -17.60 -8.04
C ASP A 445 6.08 -18.51 -7.47
N THR A 446 6.17 -18.81 -6.17
CA THR A 446 5.25 -19.70 -5.45
C THR A 446 4.18 -18.93 -4.68
N LEU A 447 4.08 -17.60 -4.86
CA LEU A 447 3.05 -16.81 -4.19
C LEU A 447 1.65 -17.35 -4.52
N PRO A 448 0.75 -17.43 -3.52
CA PRO A 448 -0.58 -17.99 -3.70
C PRO A 448 -1.41 -17.18 -4.69
N GLU A 449 -1.28 -15.86 -4.72
CA GLU A 449 -1.95 -14.99 -5.69
C GLU A 449 -1.16 -14.93 -7.02
N PRO A 450 -1.66 -15.49 -8.14
CA PRO A 450 -0.92 -15.50 -9.40
C PRO A 450 -0.58 -14.10 -9.91
N GLY A 451 -1.47 -13.12 -9.68
CA GLY A 451 -1.26 -11.72 -10.06
C GLY A 451 -0.19 -10.98 -9.24
N ARG A 452 0.30 -11.57 -8.13
CA ARG A 452 1.39 -11.02 -7.32
C ARG A 452 2.74 -11.65 -7.62
N ARG A 453 2.77 -12.79 -8.32
CA ARG A 453 4.01 -13.50 -8.62
C ARG A 453 4.96 -12.60 -9.41
N ARG A 454 6.23 -12.58 -9.00
CA ARG A 454 7.31 -11.89 -9.72
C ARG A 454 7.13 -10.38 -9.92
N ARG A 455 6.19 -9.72 -9.21
CA ARG A 455 6.02 -8.25 -9.25
C ARG A 455 7.09 -7.50 -8.45
N GLY A 456 7.63 -8.16 -7.44
CA GLY A 456 8.76 -7.71 -6.64
C GLY A 456 9.62 -8.90 -6.25
N VAL A 457 10.84 -8.62 -5.81
CA VAL A 457 11.77 -9.64 -5.30
C VAL A 457 11.93 -9.42 -3.81
N ALA A 458 11.68 -10.46 -3.02
CA ALA A 458 12.01 -10.43 -1.62
C ALA A 458 13.52 -10.56 -1.45
N ILE A 459 14.12 -9.61 -0.74
CA ILE A 459 15.53 -9.63 -0.37
C ILE A 459 15.56 -9.55 1.15
N GLU A 460 15.66 -10.70 1.79
CA GLU A 460 15.44 -10.85 3.22
C GLU A 460 16.79 -10.94 3.93
N PRO A 461 17.24 -9.87 4.62
CA PRO A 461 18.38 -10.01 5.52
C PRO A 461 17.99 -10.93 6.67
N MET A 462 18.88 -11.83 7.06
CA MET A 462 18.66 -12.80 8.14
C MET A 462 19.91 -12.97 9.00
N SER A 463 19.71 -13.18 10.30
CA SER A 463 20.78 -13.49 11.26
C SER A 463 21.20 -14.95 11.20
N CYS A 464 20.32 -15.85 10.77
CA CYS A 464 20.57 -17.28 10.67
C CYS A 464 19.85 -17.85 9.45
N PRO A 465 20.26 -19.02 8.94
CA PRO A 465 19.58 -19.65 7.83
C PRO A 465 18.30 -20.35 8.31
N ALA A 466 17.58 -20.94 7.36
CA ALA A 466 16.52 -21.88 7.66
C ALA A 466 17.05 -23.03 8.54
N ASP A 467 16.17 -23.55 9.38
CA ASP A 467 16.38 -24.69 10.28
C ASP A 467 17.45 -24.46 11.37
N ALA A 468 17.77 -23.20 11.68
CA ALA A 468 18.77 -22.85 12.69
C ALA A 468 18.42 -23.35 14.10
N LEU A 469 17.14 -23.40 14.48
CA LEU A 469 16.72 -23.93 15.79
C LEU A 469 17.11 -25.40 15.98
N ARG A 470 17.06 -26.20 14.91
CA ARG A 470 17.39 -27.63 14.93
C ARG A 470 18.87 -27.89 14.65
N SER A 471 19.43 -27.20 13.66
CA SER A 471 20.82 -27.40 13.23
C SER A 471 21.84 -26.68 14.12
N GLY A 472 21.44 -25.66 14.88
CA GLY A 472 22.31 -24.74 15.60
C GLY A 472 23.10 -23.78 14.71
N THR A 473 22.99 -23.89 13.38
CA THR A 473 23.78 -23.10 12.44
C THR A 473 23.42 -21.63 12.52
N GLY A 474 24.38 -20.79 12.90
CA GLY A 474 24.16 -19.34 13.02
C GLY A 474 23.07 -18.96 14.03
N LEU A 475 22.65 -19.87 14.90
CA LEU A 475 21.64 -19.59 15.92
C LEU A 475 22.26 -18.71 17.01
N THR A 476 21.54 -17.67 17.43
CA THR A 476 21.94 -16.87 18.59
C THR A 476 21.30 -17.48 19.83
N VAL A 477 22.04 -17.54 20.94
CA VAL A 477 21.47 -17.89 22.25
C VAL A 477 21.54 -16.65 23.13
N LEU A 478 20.39 -16.19 23.61
CA LEU A 478 20.28 -15.05 24.51
C LEU A 478 20.24 -15.55 25.96
N GLU A 479 21.29 -15.27 26.73
CA GLU A 479 21.25 -15.45 28.19
C GLU A 479 20.19 -14.54 28.83
N PRO A 480 19.70 -14.84 30.04
CA PRO A 480 18.78 -13.96 30.77
C PRO A 480 19.30 -12.50 30.84
N GLY A 481 18.48 -11.55 30.40
CA GLY A 481 18.85 -10.13 30.29
C GLY A 481 19.78 -9.78 29.12
N GLY A 482 20.24 -10.77 28.35
CA GLY A 482 21.03 -10.59 27.14
C GLY A 482 20.20 -10.09 25.97
N SER A 483 20.83 -9.30 25.09
CA SER A 483 20.18 -8.70 23.92
C SER A 483 20.93 -8.98 22.63
N HIS A 484 20.22 -9.02 21.52
CA HIS A 484 20.77 -9.06 20.17
C HIS A 484 20.20 -7.90 19.34
N VAL A 485 21.08 -7.24 18.58
CA VAL A 485 20.75 -6.18 17.64
C VAL A 485 20.90 -6.69 16.22
N PHE A 486 19.89 -6.44 15.40
CA PHE A 486 19.85 -6.76 13.98
C PHE A 486 19.50 -5.49 13.20
N ARG A 487 20.43 -5.00 12.39
CA ARG A 487 20.31 -3.72 11.67
C ARG A 487 20.57 -3.91 10.19
N TRP A 488 19.71 -3.32 9.37
CA TRP A 488 19.81 -3.32 7.92
C TRP A 488 19.11 -2.08 7.36
N GLY A 489 19.30 -1.74 6.09
CA GLY A 489 18.68 -0.55 5.49
C GLY A 489 18.38 -0.65 4.01
N LEU A 490 17.50 0.23 3.55
CA LEU A 490 17.07 0.42 2.17
C LEU A 490 17.55 1.78 1.67
N VAL A 491 18.55 1.75 0.79
CA VAL A 491 19.23 2.94 0.27
C VAL A 491 18.92 3.08 -1.23
N PRO A 492 17.93 3.90 -1.60
CA PRO A 492 17.69 4.22 -3.00
C PRO A 492 18.82 5.09 -3.56
N TRP A 493 19.14 4.89 -4.83
CA TRP A 493 20.17 5.66 -5.53
C TRP A 493 19.77 5.96 -6.96
N GLY A 494 20.48 6.92 -7.56
CA GLY A 494 20.18 7.44 -8.88
C GLY A 494 19.11 8.54 -8.86
N ALA A 495 19.15 9.41 -9.86
CA ALA A 495 18.04 10.31 -10.14
C ALA A 495 16.97 9.50 -10.89
N TRP A 496 15.80 9.39 -10.28
CA TRP A 496 14.68 8.63 -10.81
C TRP A 496 13.92 9.42 -11.88
#